data_AF-U2AY12-F1
#
_entry.id   AF-U2AY12-F1
#
_cell.length_a   1.000
_cell.length_b   1.000
_cell.length_c   1.000
_cell.angle_alpha   90.00
_cell.angle_beta   90.00
_cell.angle_gamma   90.00
#
_symmetry.space_group_name_H-M   'P 1'
#
loop_
_entity.id
_entity.type
_entity.pdbx_description
1 polymer ?
#
loop_
_entity_poly.entity_id
_entity_poly.type
_entity_poly.pdbx_seq_one_letter_code
_entity_poly.pdbx_strand_id
1 'polypeptide(L)' 'MTTQEKVLYIIELLELSDRQVSAAIGKAISTATHKRLQLGRNKFTDEDFQRLKAYYIEKLKEIESLA' A
#
# COMPACT_ATOMS: atom_id res chain seq x y z
N MET A 1 15.57 3.21 3.45
CA MET A 1 14.18 3.06 3.90
C MET A 1 13.85 1.59 4.08
N THR A 2 13.29 1.23 5.23
CA THR A 2 12.70 -0.09 5.49
C THR A 2 11.44 -0.31 4.64
N THR A 3 10.99 -1.55 4.50
CA THR A 3 9.76 -1.88 3.75
C THR A 3 8.52 -1.21 4.37
N GLN A 4 8.47 -1.15 5.70
CA GLN A 4 7.46 -0.40 6.42
C GLN A 4 7.47 1.08 6.03
N GLU A 5 8.63 1.74 6.07
CA GLU A 5 8.77 3.16 5.70
C GLU A 5 8.37 3.42 4.25
N LYS A 6 8.77 2.56 3.31
CA LYS A 6 8.41 2.70 1.89
C LYS A 6 6.90 2.61 1.68
N VAL A 7 6.24 1.67 2.35
CA VAL A 7 4.78 1.52 2.24
C VAL A 7 4.06 2.71 2.88
N LEU A 8 4.46 3.13 4.09
CA LEU A 8 3.86 4.29 4.76
C LEU A 8 4.03 5.56 3.93
N TYR A 9 5.20 5.74 3.30
CA TYR A 9 5.45 6.86 2.40
C TYR A 9 4.48 6.89 1.21
N ILE A 10 4.24 5.75 0.53
CA ILE A 10 3.26 5.68 -0.57
C ILE A 10 1.84 5.98 -0.07
N ILE A 11 1.48 5.45 1.10
CA ILE A 11 0.16 5.67 1.71
C ILE A 11 -0.06 7.16 2.00
N GLU A 12 0.94 7.84 2.54
CA GLU A 12 0.87 9.27 2.85
C GLU A 12 0.86 10.11 1.57
N LEU A 13 1.77 9.83 0.63
CA LEU A 13 1.90 10.55 -0.64
C LEU A 13 0.60 10.53 -1.47
N LEU A 14 -0.10 9.39 -1.48
CA LEU A 14 -1.32 9.18 -2.26
C LEU A 14 -2.59 9.25 -1.40
N GLU A 15 -2.48 9.63 -0.13
CA GLU A 15 -3.58 9.75 0.84
C GLU A 15 -4.48 8.50 0.94
N LEU A 16 -3.87 7.31 0.97
CA LEU A 16 -4.57 6.03 0.86
C LEU A 16 -5.25 5.63 2.18
N SER A 17 -6.55 5.32 2.10
CA SER A 17 -7.28 4.64 3.16
C SER A 17 -6.86 3.17 3.33
N ASP A 18 -7.15 2.57 4.49
CA ASP A 18 -6.88 1.14 4.72
C ASP A 18 -7.62 0.23 3.75
N ARG A 19 -8.81 0.64 3.30
CA ARG A 19 -9.59 -0.08 2.28
C ARG A 19 -8.84 -0.11 0.94
N GLN A 20 -8.28 1.02 0.53
CA GLN A 20 -7.48 1.13 -0.68
C GLN A 20 -6.19 0.33 -0.62
N VAL A 21 -5.51 0.33 0.53
CA VAL A 21 -4.30 -0.48 0.74
C VAL A 21 -4.63 -1.96 0.73
N SER A 22 -5.70 -2.36 1.41
CA SER A 22 -6.22 -3.74 1.44
C SER A 22 -6.49 -4.29 0.04
N ALA A 23 -7.17 -3.51 -0.81
CA ALA A 23 -7.41 -3.88 -2.20
C ALA A 23 -6.10 -4.06 -2.99
N ALA A 24 -5.14 -3.14 -2.82
CA ALA A 24 -3.87 -3.18 -3.56
C ALA A 24 -2.97 -4.36 -3.15
N ILE A 25 -2.92 -4.72 -1.87
CA ILE A 25 -2.06 -5.83 -1.38
C ILE A 25 -2.77 -7.19 -1.38
N GLY A 26 -4.09 -7.22 -1.63
CA GLY A 26 -4.89 -8.45 -1.66
C GLY A 26 -5.06 -9.12 -0.30
N LYS A 27 -5.23 -8.32 0.76
CA LYS A 27 -5.42 -8.80 2.15
C LYS A 27 -6.64 -8.15 2.78
N ALA A 28 -7.16 -8.72 3.86
CA ALA A 28 -8.30 -8.14 4.58
C ALA A 28 -7.99 -6.72 5.10
N ILE A 29 -9.02 -5.86 5.20
CA ILE A 29 -8.88 -4.48 5.70
C ILE A 29 -8.24 -4.45 7.10
N SER A 30 -8.69 -5.33 8.01
CA SER A 30 -8.10 -5.47 9.34
C SER A 30 -6.60 -5.78 9.31
N THR A 31 -6.15 -6.56 8.32
CA THR A 31 -4.72 -6.87 8.14
C THR A 31 -3.95 -5.64 7.69
N ALA A 32 -4.50 -4.85 6.76
CA ALA A 32 -3.90 -3.59 6.33
C ALA A 32 -3.80 -2.59 7.49
N THR A 33 -4.90 -2.43 8.27
CA THR A 33 -4.93 -1.58 9.47
C THR A 33 -3.90 -2.03 10.51
N HIS A 34 -3.83 -3.32 10.83
CA HIS A 34 -2.87 -3.83 11.80
C HIS A 34 -1.42 -3.61 11.36
N LYS A 35 -1.11 -3.81 10.07
CA LYS A 35 0.22 -3.55 9.50
C LYS A 35 0.57 -2.06 9.52
N ARG A 36 -0.39 -1.18 9.22
CA ARG A 36 -0.21 0.28 9.27
C ARG A 36 0.10 0.75 10.69
N LEU A 37 -0.69 0.29 11.66
CA LEU A 37 -0.54 0.65 13.08
C LEU A 37 0.51 -0.19 13.84
N GLN A 38 1.15 -1.14 13.17
CA GLN A 38 2.12 -2.09 13.75
C GLN A 38 1.58 -2.90 14.96
N LEU A 39 0.27 -3.15 14.98
CA LEU A 39 -0.39 -3.92 16.05
C LEU A 39 0.09 -5.38 16.05
N GLY A 40 0.41 -5.90 17.24
CA GLY A 40 0.88 -7.27 17.39
C GLY A 40 2.20 -7.57 16.65
N ARG A 41 3.04 -6.55 16.40
CA ARG A 41 4.28 -6.65 15.61
C ARG A 41 4.06 -7.03 14.13
N ASN A 42 2.84 -6.92 13.63
CA ASN A 42 2.56 -7.13 12.21
C ASN A 42 3.09 -5.94 11.40
N LYS A 43 3.90 -6.20 10.39
CA LYS A 43 4.52 -5.17 9.53
C LYS A 43 4.23 -5.47 8.07
N PHE A 44 4.32 -4.47 7.22
CA PHE A 44 4.32 -4.70 5.78
C PHE A 44 5.54 -5.52 5.38
N THR A 45 5.29 -6.47 4.47
CA THR A 45 6.30 -7.36 3.87
C THR A 45 6.75 -6.81 2.53
N ASP A 46 7.85 -7.32 1.98
CA ASP A 46 8.32 -6.91 0.66
C ASP A 46 7.30 -7.21 -0.43
N GLU A 47 6.55 -8.31 -0.28
CA GLU A 47 5.43 -8.62 -1.16
C GLU A 47 4.32 -7.56 -1.07
N ASP A 48 3.94 -7.13 0.14
CA ASP A 48 2.95 -6.05 0.31
C ASP A 48 3.41 -4.78 -0.41
N PHE A 49 4.70 -4.43 -0.29
CA PHE A 49 5.28 -3.29 -0.97
C PHE A 49 5.25 -3.42 -2.50
N GLN A 50 5.68 -4.54 -3.05
CA GLN A 50 5.67 -4.74 -4.51
C GLN A 50 4.26 -4.69 -5.09
N ARG A 51 3.28 -5.31 -4.41
CA ARG A 51 1.87 -5.28 -4.82
C ARG A 51 1.31 -3.86 -4.78
N LEU A 52 1.52 -3.14 -3.67
CA LEU A 52 1.04 -1.76 -3.52
C LEU A 52 1.65 -0.85 -4.60
N LYS A 53 2.96 -0.92 -4.80
CA LYS A 53 3.68 -0.14 -5.80
C LYS A 53 3.17 -0.46 -7.21
N ALA A 54 3.10 -1.73 -7.60
CA ALA A 54 2.64 -2.12 -8.93
C ALA A 54 1.20 -1.65 -9.18
N TYR A 55 0.30 -1.86 -8.22
CA TYR A 55 -1.10 -1.48 -8.32
C TYR A 55 -1.29 0.02 -8.59
N TYR A 56 -0.57 0.89 -7.86
CA TYR A 56 -0.71 2.33 -8.05
C TYR A 56 0.09 2.87 -9.25
N ILE A 57 1.22 2.25 -9.63
CA ILE A 57 1.92 2.61 -10.86
C ILE A 57 1.05 2.35 -12.09
N GLU A 58 0.38 1.20 -12.16
CA GLU A 58 -0.54 0.88 -13.27
C GLU A 58 -1.64 1.94 -13.40
N LYS A 59 -2.30 2.30 -12.30
CA LYS A 59 -3.31 3.37 -12.30
C LYS A 59 -2.79 4.72 -12.73
N LEU A 60 -1.59 5.11 -12.27
CA LEU A 60 -0.99 6.38 -12.65
C LEU A 60 -0.64 6.41 -14.14
N LYS A 61 -0.21 5.29 -14.73
CA LYS A 61 0.01 5.16 -16.18
C LYS A 61 -1.31 5.23 -16.97
N GLU A 62 -2.37 4.58 -16.48
CA GLU A 62 -3.69 4.71 -17.09
C GLU A 62 -4.12 6.18 -17.13
N ILE A 63 -3.95 6.91 -16.02
CA ILE A 63 -4.24 8.35 -15.94
C ILE A 63 -3.35 9.15 -16.92
N GLU A 64 -2.05 8.87 -16.98
CA GLU A 64 -1.11 9.50 -17.92
C GLU A 64 -1.54 9.27 -19.39
N SER A 65 -2.10 8.09 -19.70
CA SER A 65 -2.57 7.74 -21.04
C SER A 65 -3.92 8.35 -21.45
N LEU A 66 -4.61 9.04 -20.53
CA LEU A 66 -5.83 9.80 -20.86
C LEU A 66 -5.53 11.13 -21.58
N ALA A 67 -4.25 11.45 -21.77
CA ALA A 67 -3.77 12.60 -22.53
C ALA A 67 -3.83 12.35 -24.05
#